data_AF-A0ABD0PSD0-F1
#
_entry.id   AF-A0ABD0PSD0-F1
#
_cell.length_a   1.000
_cell.length_b   1.000
_cell.length_c   1.000
_cell.angle_alpha   90.00
_cell.angle_beta   90.00
_cell.angle_gamma   90.00
#
_symmetry.space_group_name_H-M   'P 1'
#
loop_
_entity.id
_entity.type
_entity.pdbx_description
1 polymer ?
#
loop_
_entity_poly.entity_id
_entity_poly.type
_entity_poly.pdbx_seq_one_letter_code
_entity_poly.pdbx_strand_id
1 'polypeptide(L)' 'MGPIYMNEVQCRGDEKSLWDCPHKSITAKDCKHMEDASVICNIPYMGFEKS' A
#
# COMPACT_ATOMS: atom_id res chain seq x y z
N MET A 1 -0.71 1.60 19.67
CA MET A 1 -0.58 2.67 18.68
C MET A 1 0.91 2.82 18.35
N GLY A 2 1.29 2.89 17.07
CA GLY A 2 2.68 2.77 16.60
C GLY A 2 3.07 3.89 15.62
N PRO A 3 4.23 3.81 14.95
CA PRO A 3 4.58 4.77 13.92
C PRO A 3 3.74 4.54 12.65
N ILE A 4 3.37 5.63 11.99
CA ILE A 4 2.87 5.64 10.60
C ILE A 4 4.09 5.92 9.73
N TYR A 5 4.36 5.08 8.73
CA TYR A 5 5.60 5.19 7.95
C TYR A 5 5.47 5.98 6.65
N MET A 6 4.30 5.96 6.02
CA MET A 6 4.05 6.52 4.70
C MET A 6 2.73 7.29 4.70
N ASN A 7 2.68 8.39 3.97
CA ASN A 7 1.46 9.17 3.72
C ASN A 7 1.42 9.60 2.24
N GLU A 8 0.22 9.74 1.68
CA GLU A 8 -0.02 10.17 0.30
C GLU A 8 0.87 9.42 -0.71
N VAL A 9 0.83 8.08 -0.65
CA VAL A 9 1.59 7.23 -1.57
C VAL A 9 1.02 7.35 -2.99
N GLN A 10 1.85 7.73 -3.95
CA GLN A 10 1.48 7.98 -5.34
C GLN A 10 2.34 7.12 -6.28
N CYS A 11 2.02 5.83 -6.37
CA CYS A 11 2.69 4.91 -7.29
C CYS A 11 2.26 5.14 -8.74
N ARG A 12 3.17 4.88 -9.70
CA ARG A 12 2.88 4.72 -11.12
C ARG A 12 2.17 3.40 -11.41
N GLY A 13 2.44 2.36 -10.62
CA GLY A 13 1.81 1.04 -10.67
C GLY A 13 2.71 -0.09 -11.17
N ASP A 14 3.99 0.18 -11.38
CA ASP A 14 4.99 -0.80 -11.86
C ASP A 14 6.26 -0.84 -10.98
N GLU A 15 6.24 -0.12 -9.86
CA GLU A 15 7.25 -0.20 -8.82
C GLU A 15 7.33 -1.61 -8.23
N LYS A 16 8.55 -2.02 -7.82
CA LYS A 16 8.77 -3.34 -7.19
C LYS A 16 8.41 -3.36 -5.71
N SER A 17 8.36 -2.20 -5.09
CA SER A 17 8.11 -2.01 -3.67
C SER A 17 7.32 -0.72 -3.44
N LEU A 18 6.46 -0.71 -2.42
CA LEU A 18 5.75 0.51 -2.01
C LEU A 18 6.71 1.63 -1.59
N TRP A 19 7.92 1.29 -1.12
CA TRP A 19 8.96 2.24 -0.76
C TRP A 19 9.60 2.96 -1.94
N ASP A 20 9.44 2.42 -3.16
CA ASP A 20 9.94 3.06 -4.38
C ASP A 20 8.94 4.12 -4.91
N CYS A 21 7.71 4.11 -4.40
CA CYS A 21 6.70 5.08 -4.81
C CYS A 21 6.95 6.44 -4.15
N PRO A 22 6.74 7.55 -4.89
CA PRO A 22 6.65 8.87 -4.28
C PRO A 22 5.66 8.87 -3.10
N HIS A 23 6.12 9.35 -1.94
CA HIS A 23 5.30 9.46 -0.73
C HIS A 23 5.75 10.68 0.09
N LYS A 24 4.86 11.25 0.89
CA LYS A 24 5.23 12.31 1.83
C LYS A 24 5.95 11.72 3.05
N SER A 25 7.02 12.39 3.47
CA SER A 25 7.66 12.10 4.75
C SER A 25 6.73 12.46 5.93
N ILE A 26 6.87 11.71 7.04
CA ILE A 26 6.07 11.78 8.30
C ILE A 26 5.97 13.18 8.92
N THR A 27 6.77 14.16 8.49
CA THR A 27 6.65 15.55 8.95
C THR A 27 5.28 16.19 8.65
N ALA A 28 4.47 15.59 7.76
CA ALA A 28 3.06 15.95 7.57
C ALA A 28 2.18 15.31 8.66
N LYS A 29 1.78 16.09 9.67
CA LYS A 29 0.92 15.73 10.83
C LYS A 29 -0.52 15.33 10.45
N ASP A 30 -0.76 14.92 9.22
CA ASP A 30 -2.11 14.90 8.62
C ASP A 30 -2.74 13.50 8.61
N CYS A 31 -2.08 12.48 9.19
CA CYS A 31 -2.65 11.13 9.29
C CYS A 31 -2.70 10.58 10.71
N LYS A 32 -3.75 9.80 10.98
CA LYS A 32 -4.00 9.04 12.20
C LYS A 32 -4.24 7.57 11.85
N HIS A 33 -4.11 6.67 12.81
CA HIS A 33 -4.35 5.23 12.58
C HIS A 33 -5.77 4.86 12.14
N MET A 34 -6.74 5.74 12.36
CA MET A 34 -8.08 5.55 11.81
C MET A 34 -8.12 5.66 10.27
N GLU A 35 -7.02 6.13 9.66
CA GLU A 35 -6.83 6.34 8.22
C GLU A 35 -5.82 5.32 7.62
N ASP A 36 -5.43 4.28 8.38
CA ASP A 36 -4.52 3.24 7.89
C ASP A 36 -5.10 2.57 6.62
N ALA A 37 -4.30 2.51 5.56
CA ALA A 37 -4.72 1.99 4.26
C ALA A 37 -4.39 0.49 4.10
N SER A 38 -5.23 -0.23 3.34
CA SER A 38 -5.02 -1.63 2.97
C SER A 38 -5.48 -1.92 1.53
N VAL A 39 -5.06 -3.07 0.99
CA VAL A 39 -5.42 -3.51 -0.37
C VAL A 39 -5.95 -4.95 -0.33
N ILE A 40 -6.80 -5.28 -1.31
CA ILE A 40 -7.19 -6.66 -1.61
C ILE A 40 -6.60 -7.00 -2.97
N CYS A 41 -5.79 -8.04 -3.02
CA CYS A 41 -5.19 -8.51 -4.27
C CYS A 41 -6.14 -9.47 -4.99
N ASN A 42 -6.25 -9.32 -6.31
CA ASN A 42 -6.81 -10.38 -7.14
C ASN A 42 -5.77 -11.48 -7.28
N ILE A 43 -6.06 -12.64 -6.73
CA ILE A 43 -5.24 -13.83 -6.89
C ILE A 43 -5.94 -14.70 -7.94
N PRO A 44 -5.28 -15.05 -9.07
CA PRO A 44 -5.83 -16.08 -9.94
C PRO A 44 -5.93 -17.37 -9.12
N TYR A 45 -7.05 -18.08 -9.19
CA TYR A 45 -7.20 -19.40 -8.57
C TYR A 45 -6.19 -20.37 -9.21
N MET A 46 -4.95 -20.36 -8.73
CA MET A 46 -3.90 -21.29 -9.12
C MET A 46 -4.23 -22.70 -8.57
N GLY A 47 -5.33 -23.31 -9.02
CA GLY A 47 -5.72 -24.64 -8.53
C GLY A 47 -7.10 -25.22 -8.87
N PHE A 48 -7.92 -24.63 -9.75
CA PHE A 48 -9.12 -25.32 -10.29
C PHE A 48 -9.20 -25.21 -11.81
N GLU A 49 -8.12 -25.58 -12.50
CA GLU A 49 -8.26 -26.16 -13.83
C GLU A 49 -8.92 -27.54 -13.66
N LYS A 50 -10.26 -27.57 -13.64
CA LYS A 50 -10.98 -28.74 -14.14
C LYS A 50 -10.84 -28.73 -15.67
N SER A 51 -9.86 -29.44 -16.20
CA SER A 51 -9.98 -30.34 -17.36
C SER A 51 -8.68 -31.06 -17.64
#